data_AF-C8BNU0-F1
#
_entry.id   AF-C8BNU0-F1
#
_cell.length_a   1.000
_cell.length_b   1.000
_cell.length_c   1.000
_cell.angle_alpha   90.00
_cell.angle_beta   90.00
_cell.angle_gamma   90.00
#
_symmetry.space_group_name_H-M   'P 1'
#
loop_
_entity.id
_entity.type
_entity.pdbx_description
1 polymer ?
#
loop_
_entity_poly.entity_id
_entity_poly.type
_entity_poly.pdbx_seq_one_letter_code
_entity_poly.pdbx_strand_id
1 'polypeptide(L)'
;MSLERINTFQPTTVQTAAPQAAAATTAKAAVTTVHQQHESAHLSQLMSAALVATGKLLSQREVVCGKHANSQPMSLQQLLQGMGNHGSMNINAQLNKTRQLLRQQKSLKEILKDQGDNPLQTHLLLEEINHQARERGDDSEAEQAQSCLEALDAEHGEEIRSGLSITPALTQAVKNPDLRDSMRKVYYEHLIKNPSLGNFIEAVLHLCGEEHFLKGLRALQQALADDIANLAQLPQEGKLRSLMESLGCTSQVNNLMHGCSELVGRMAAKNPAMTLSTIMLMRQLMQLAKKSMNVVDAQKLSEQAGGPSPSLKLTFLNRLQKLVANVCRDEKILQTSLRNVKLVTDDLVPIERKALPDRRSRS
;
A
#
# COMPACT_ATOMS: atom_id res chain seq x y z
N MET A 1 36.03 -75.71 26.45
CA MET A 1 35.22 -76.58 25.57
C MET A 1 34.79 -75.77 24.35
N SER A 2 34.32 -76.47 23.34
CA SER A 2 33.86 -76.03 22.01
C SER A 2 32.86 -74.85 21.95
N LEU A 3 33.05 -73.99 20.92
CA LEU A 3 32.09 -73.57 19.86
C LEU A 3 30.80 -72.79 20.28
N GLU A 4 30.20 -71.88 19.47
CA GLU A 4 30.46 -71.43 18.09
C GLU A 4 29.84 -70.04 17.75
N ARG A 5 30.43 -69.32 16.75
CA ARG A 5 29.86 -68.53 15.59
C ARG A 5 28.51 -67.74 15.72
N ILE A 6 28.15 -66.70 14.95
CA ILE A 6 28.57 -65.99 13.70
C ILE A 6 27.87 -64.59 13.72
N ASN A 7 28.15 -63.47 13.01
CA ASN A 7 29.09 -62.93 11.97
C ASN A 7 29.30 -61.42 12.31
N THR A 8 30.31 -60.64 11.87
CA THR A 8 30.66 -60.03 10.55
C THR A 8 29.51 -59.26 9.83
N PHE A 9 29.70 -58.04 9.30
CA PHE A 9 30.73 -57.58 8.35
C PHE A 9 31.33 -56.18 8.64
N GLN A 10 32.42 -55.85 7.93
CA GLN A 10 33.13 -54.55 7.93
C GLN A 10 33.01 -53.80 6.58
N PRO A 11 33.32 -52.49 6.52
CA PRO A 11 33.26 -51.68 5.30
C PRO A 11 34.53 -51.75 4.44
N THR A 12 34.40 -51.56 3.13
CA THR A 12 35.55 -51.46 2.20
C THR A 12 35.38 -50.30 1.21
N THR A 13 36.48 -49.63 0.91
CA THR A 13 36.61 -48.58 -0.11
C THR A 13 36.51 -49.13 -1.55
N VAL A 14 36.19 -48.27 -2.52
CA VAL A 14 36.34 -48.57 -3.96
C VAL A 14 37.08 -47.41 -4.64
N GLN A 15 37.95 -47.76 -5.60
CA GLN A 15 38.91 -46.86 -6.24
C GLN A 15 38.37 -46.25 -7.56
N THR A 16 39.09 -45.24 -8.04
CA THR A 16 38.89 -44.57 -9.33
C THR A 16 39.17 -45.50 -10.52
N ALA A 17 38.29 -45.52 -11.52
CA ALA A 17 38.59 -46.03 -12.86
C ALA A 17 37.72 -45.35 -13.93
N ALA A 18 38.32 -45.05 -15.08
CA ALA A 18 37.67 -44.54 -16.29
C ALA A 18 38.62 -44.77 -17.50
N PRO A 19 38.17 -44.64 -18.77
CA PRO A 19 36.79 -44.63 -19.27
C PRO A 19 36.51 -45.79 -20.26
N GLN A 20 35.25 -46.03 -20.61
CA GLN A 20 34.92 -46.69 -21.89
C GLN A 20 33.59 -46.18 -22.44
N ALA A 21 33.48 -46.13 -23.77
CA ALA A 21 32.38 -45.45 -24.46
C ALA A 21 31.25 -46.42 -24.86
N ALA A 22 30.01 -45.99 -24.64
CA ALA A 22 28.82 -46.54 -25.29
C ALA A 22 27.99 -45.36 -25.84
N ALA A 23 27.46 -45.50 -27.06
CA ALA A 23 26.86 -44.40 -27.81
C ALA A 23 25.32 -44.39 -27.77
N ALA A 24 24.76 -43.27 -28.24
CA ALA A 24 23.36 -43.08 -28.65
C ALA A 24 22.26 -43.21 -27.57
N THR A 25 21.83 -42.06 -27.03
CA THR A 25 20.47 -41.50 -27.27
C THR A 25 20.28 -40.09 -26.67
N THR A 26 20.75 -39.05 -27.36
CA THR A 26 20.61 -37.64 -26.93
C THR A 26 19.93 -36.77 -28.00
N ALA A 27 18.69 -37.12 -28.37
CA ALA A 27 17.95 -36.46 -29.46
C ALA A 27 16.49 -36.08 -29.09
N LYS A 28 16.25 -35.58 -27.87
CA LYS A 28 14.93 -35.00 -27.50
C LYS A 28 14.91 -33.91 -26.42
N ALA A 29 16.02 -33.67 -25.71
CA ALA A 29 16.08 -32.67 -24.62
C ALA A 29 16.40 -31.23 -25.09
N ALA A 30 16.88 -31.03 -26.32
CA ALA A 30 17.39 -29.74 -26.79
C ALA A 30 16.33 -28.76 -27.33
N VAL A 31 15.09 -29.19 -27.52
CA VAL A 31 14.02 -28.33 -28.10
C VAL A 31 13.32 -27.50 -27.01
N THR A 32 13.17 -28.06 -25.81
CA THR A 32 12.43 -27.42 -24.70
C THR A 32 13.11 -26.17 -24.16
N THR A 33 14.45 -26.18 -24.07
CA THR A 33 15.26 -25.05 -23.56
C THR A 33 15.20 -23.83 -24.47
N VAL A 34 15.21 -24.02 -25.80
CA VAL A 34 15.12 -22.90 -26.75
C VAL A 34 13.77 -22.19 -26.66
N HIS A 35 12.67 -22.93 -26.43
CA HIS A 35 11.35 -22.31 -26.28
C HIS A 35 11.28 -21.45 -25.01
N GLN A 36 11.75 -21.96 -23.87
CA GLN A 36 11.78 -21.20 -22.61
C GLN A 36 12.73 -19.99 -22.65
N GLN A 37 13.84 -20.07 -23.39
CA GLN A 37 14.70 -18.91 -23.65
C GLN A 37 14.02 -17.88 -24.56
N HIS A 38 13.20 -18.29 -25.53
CA HIS A 38 12.47 -17.36 -26.38
C HIS A 38 11.27 -16.73 -25.65
N GLU A 39 10.53 -17.49 -24.83
CA GLU A 39 9.47 -16.96 -23.98
C GLU A 39 10.00 -15.98 -22.93
N SER A 40 11.13 -16.28 -22.27
CA SER A 40 11.74 -15.35 -21.30
C SER A 40 12.33 -14.10 -21.97
N ALA A 41 12.91 -14.21 -23.17
CA ALA A 41 13.33 -13.06 -23.95
C ALA A 41 12.13 -12.19 -24.40
N HIS A 42 11.04 -12.81 -24.85
CA HIS A 42 9.81 -12.13 -25.24
C HIS A 42 9.12 -11.48 -24.03
N LEU A 43 9.09 -12.13 -22.86
CA LEU A 43 8.55 -11.58 -21.62
C LEU A 43 9.43 -10.44 -21.09
N SER A 44 10.76 -10.53 -21.21
CA SER A 44 11.69 -9.44 -20.92
C SER A 44 11.50 -8.25 -21.88
N GLN A 45 11.25 -8.49 -23.16
CA GLN A 45 10.88 -7.45 -24.12
C GLN A 45 9.50 -6.84 -23.83
N LEU A 46 8.50 -7.63 -23.44
CA LEU A 46 7.18 -7.14 -23.03
C LEU A 46 7.27 -6.30 -21.74
N MET A 47 8.07 -6.74 -20.77
CA MET A 47 8.33 -6.03 -19.52
C MET A 47 9.13 -4.74 -19.78
N SER A 48 10.12 -4.77 -20.67
CA SER A 48 10.86 -3.58 -21.12
C SER A 48 9.98 -2.62 -21.91
N ALA A 49 9.09 -3.12 -22.78
CA ALA A 49 8.13 -2.31 -23.51
C ALA A 49 7.08 -1.70 -22.58
N ALA A 50 6.63 -2.43 -21.55
CA ALA A 50 5.77 -1.92 -20.50
C ALA A 50 6.48 -0.84 -19.67
N LEU A 51 7.75 -1.05 -19.28
CA LEU A 51 8.58 -0.06 -18.59
C LEU A 51 8.86 1.18 -19.44
N VAL A 52 9.00 1.04 -20.76
CA VAL A 52 9.15 2.18 -21.69
C VAL A 52 7.80 2.86 -21.96
N ALA A 53 6.67 2.15 -21.87
CA ALA A 53 5.33 2.74 -21.98
C ALA A 53 4.94 3.52 -20.72
N THR A 54 5.16 2.95 -19.52
CA THR A 54 5.01 3.68 -18.25
C THR A 54 6.06 4.77 -18.13
N GLY A 55 7.29 4.52 -18.58
CA GLY A 55 8.37 5.51 -18.67
C GLY A 55 8.04 6.68 -19.59
N LYS A 56 7.37 6.46 -20.73
CA LYS A 56 6.87 7.55 -21.59
C LYS A 56 5.67 8.28 -20.98
N LEU A 57 4.80 7.60 -20.23
CA LEU A 57 3.73 8.25 -19.46
C LEU A 57 4.24 9.05 -18.25
N LEU A 58 5.38 8.64 -17.67
CA LEU A 58 6.13 9.40 -16.67
C LEU A 58 6.85 10.58 -17.31
N SER A 59 7.57 10.39 -18.42
CA SER A 59 8.36 11.46 -19.05
C SER A 59 7.51 12.52 -19.75
N GLN A 60 6.34 12.16 -20.28
CA GLN A 60 5.31 13.14 -20.68
C GLN A 60 4.69 13.91 -19.49
N ARG A 61 4.97 13.50 -18.24
CA ARG A 61 4.70 14.26 -17.01
C ARG A 61 5.94 14.95 -16.44
N GLU A 62 7.16 14.48 -16.69
CA GLU A 62 8.42 15.15 -16.27
C GLU A 62 8.50 16.58 -16.82
N VAL A 63 8.04 16.81 -18.05
CA VAL A 63 7.95 18.15 -18.67
C VAL A 63 6.98 19.10 -17.93
N VAL A 64 6.11 18.59 -17.06
CA VAL A 64 5.24 19.37 -16.14
C VAL A 64 5.74 19.32 -14.69
N CYS A 65 6.67 18.40 -14.36
CA CYS A 65 7.24 18.27 -13.01
C CYS A 65 8.36 19.30 -12.73
N GLY A 66 8.83 20.01 -13.77
CA GLY A 66 9.68 21.18 -13.61
C GLY A 66 8.98 22.28 -12.79
N LYS A 67 9.45 22.49 -11.54
CA LYS A 67 8.98 23.44 -10.50
C LYS A 67 7.95 22.92 -9.48
N HIS A 68 7.67 21.61 -9.39
CA HIS A 68 6.80 21.07 -8.31
C HIS A 68 7.53 20.41 -7.12
N ALA A 69 8.87 20.39 -7.12
CA ALA A 69 9.67 20.15 -5.92
C ALA A 69 9.61 21.37 -4.96
N ASN A 70 8.44 21.62 -4.37
CA ASN A 70 8.17 22.74 -3.46
C ASN A 70 7.80 22.29 -2.04
N SER A 71 8.09 21.02 -1.70
CA SER A 71 8.25 20.54 -0.33
C SER A 71 9.50 21.20 0.26
N GLN A 72 9.41 22.47 0.68
CA GLN A 72 10.48 23.12 1.44
C GLN A 72 10.79 22.29 2.69
N PRO A 73 12.07 22.18 3.10
CA PRO A 73 12.42 21.47 4.32
C PRO A 73 11.73 22.15 5.51
N MET A 74 10.76 21.44 6.09
CA MET A 74 9.96 21.95 7.20
C MET A 74 10.87 22.09 8.43
N SER A 75 10.93 23.28 9.02
CA SER A 75 11.82 23.52 10.16
C SER A 75 11.37 22.70 11.38
N LEU A 76 12.28 22.44 12.32
CA LEU A 76 12.00 21.67 13.54
C LEU A 76 10.77 22.20 14.30
N GLN A 77 10.65 23.53 14.42
CA GLN A 77 9.49 24.18 15.04
C GLN A 77 8.19 24.03 14.22
N GLN A 78 8.27 23.97 12.88
CA GLN A 78 7.13 23.67 12.02
C GLN A 78 6.73 22.19 12.07
N LEU A 79 7.68 21.26 12.23
CA LEU A 79 7.41 19.83 12.44
C LEU A 79 6.72 19.59 13.80
N LEU A 80 7.19 20.26 14.86
CA LEU A 80 6.54 20.25 16.19
C LEU A 80 5.10 20.78 16.12
N GLN A 81 4.87 21.91 15.42
CA GLN A 81 3.52 22.40 15.12
C GLN A 81 2.72 21.46 14.19
N GLY A 82 3.42 20.69 13.36
CA GLY A 82 2.87 19.68 12.44
C GLY A 82 2.32 18.42 13.12
N MET A 83 2.71 18.15 14.37
CA MET A 83 2.13 17.06 15.18
C MET A 83 1.04 17.54 16.13
N GLY A 84 1.13 18.79 16.62
CA GLY A 84 0.27 19.27 17.70
C GLY A 84 -1.16 19.65 17.28
N ASN A 85 -2.09 19.48 18.23
CA ASN A 85 -3.41 20.15 18.28
C ASN A 85 -3.32 21.48 19.05
N HIS A 86 -2.09 21.98 19.25
CA HIS A 86 -1.76 22.91 20.33
C HIS A 86 -0.74 23.96 19.88
N GLY A 87 -1.01 25.23 20.18
CA GLY A 87 -0.07 26.32 19.92
C GLY A 87 1.18 26.26 20.82
N SER A 88 2.15 27.12 20.50
CA SER A 88 3.52 27.12 21.06
C SER A 88 3.61 27.09 22.59
N MET A 89 2.58 27.58 23.29
CA MET A 89 2.50 27.57 24.75
C MET A 89 2.45 26.15 25.36
N ASN A 90 1.85 25.18 24.65
CA ASN A 90 1.85 23.77 25.06
C ASN A 90 3.17 23.07 24.69
N ILE A 91 3.72 23.36 23.50
CA ILE A 91 5.04 22.83 23.08
C ILE A 91 6.12 23.22 24.12
N ASN A 92 6.12 24.46 24.60
CA ASN A 92 7.01 24.89 25.69
C ASN A 92 6.77 24.15 27.02
N ALA A 93 5.52 23.79 27.34
CA ALA A 93 5.22 22.97 28.51
C ALA A 93 5.75 21.53 28.36
N GLN A 94 5.61 20.93 27.17
CA GLN A 94 6.17 19.62 26.84
C GLN A 94 7.71 19.63 26.90
N LEU A 95 8.37 20.61 26.26
CA LEU A 95 9.84 20.77 26.32
C LEU A 95 10.35 20.87 27.77
N ASN A 96 9.70 21.69 28.61
CA ASN A 96 10.10 21.85 30.01
C ASN A 96 9.86 20.57 30.85
N LYS A 97 8.79 19.83 30.55
CA LYS A 97 8.52 18.53 31.18
C LYS A 97 9.55 17.46 30.77
N THR A 98 9.89 17.38 29.49
CA THR A 98 10.93 16.47 28.98
C THR A 98 12.31 16.82 29.56
N ARG A 99 12.67 18.11 29.67
CA ARG A 99 13.86 18.55 30.42
C ARG A 99 13.86 18.08 31.88
N GLN A 100 12.73 18.16 32.56
CA GLN A 100 12.61 17.67 33.93
C GLN A 100 12.85 16.15 34.03
N LEU A 101 12.39 15.37 33.05
CA LEU A 101 12.63 13.92 32.98
C LEU A 101 14.10 13.59 32.67
N LEU A 102 14.74 14.30 31.75
CA LEU A 102 16.19 14.18 31.45
C LEU A 102 17.03 14.46 32.70
N ARG A 103 16.76 15.57 33.40
CA ARG A 103 17.44 15.96 34.65
C ARG A 103 17.19 14.99 35.81
N GLN A 104 16.12 14.19 35.76
CA GLN A 104 15.86 13.08 36.68
C GLN A 104 16.50 11.75 36.23
N GLN A 105 17.25 11.75 35.12
CA GLN A 105 17.85 10.57 34.49
C GLN A 105 16.83 9.46 34.24
N LYS A 106 15.62 9.85 33.81
CA LYS A 106 14.52 8.92 33.53
C LYS A 106 14.83 8.04 32.33
N SER A 107 14.40 6.78 32.40
CA SER A 107 14.60 5.83 31.31
C SER A 107 13.81 6.24 30.07
N LEU A 108 14.32 5.88 28.88
CA LEU A 108 13.66 6.18 27.60
C LEU A 108 12.18 5.75 27.58
N LYS A 109 11.86 4.63 28.24
CA LYS A 109 10.50 4.06 28.34
C LYS A 109 9.59 4.83 29.29
N GLU A 110 10.12 5.50 30.31
CA GLU A 110 9.37 6.47 31.10
C GLU A 110 9.12 7.76 30.32
N ILE A 111 10.10 8.23 29.54
CA ILE A 111 9.98 9.43 28.70
C ILE A 111 8.94 9.22 27.59
N LEU A 112 9.03 8.12 26.83
CA LEU A 112 8.07 7.76 25.78
C LEU A 112 6.63 7.65 26.32
N LYS A 113 6.46 6.97 27.46
CA LYS A 113 5.15 6.81 28.11
C LYS A 113 4.55 8.13 28.56
N ASP A 114 5.38 9.04 29.05
CA ASP A 114 4.96 10.39 29.46
C ASP A 114 4.53 11.27 28.26
N GLN A 115 5.09 10.99 27.07
CA GLN A 115 4.70 11.59 25.78
C GLN A 115 3.64 10.77 25.02
N GLY A 116 2.96 9.82 25.68
CA GLY A 116 1.84 9.07 25.10
C GLY A 116 2.23 8.04 24.03
N ASP A 117 3.42 7.43 24.16
CA ASP A 117 3.96 6.42 23.25
C ASP A 117 3.97 6.91 21.77
N ASN A 118 4.61 8.08 21.59
CA ASN A 118 4.82 8.75 20.30
C ASN A 118 6.33 8.99 20.06
N PRO A 119 7.04 8.03 19.44
CA PRO A 119 8.49 8.12 19.23
C PRO A 119 8.92 9.34 18.41
N LEU A 120 8.16 9.70 17.36
CA LEU A 120 8.44 10.89 16.54
C LEU A 120 8.32 12.19 17.35
N GLN A 121 7.30 12.31 18.20
CA GLN A 121 7.12 13.49 19.04
C GLN A 121 8.23 13.61 20.08
N THR A 122 8.62 12.47 20.67
CA THR A 122 9.72 12.40 21.63
C THR A 122 11.05 12.79 20.98
N HIS A 123 11.32 12.30 19.76
CA HIS A 123 12.50 12.64 18.97
C HIS A 123 12.60 14.15 18.69
N LEU A 124 11.55 14.76 18.12
CA LEU A 124 11.54 16.18 17.78
C LEU A 124 11.60 17.10 19.02
N LEU A 125 11.05 16.68 20.16
CA LEU A 125 11.20 17.40 21.43
C LEU A 125 12.65 17.30 21.97
N LEU A 126 13.30 16.14 21.83
CA LEU A 126 14.70 15.96 22.23
C LEU A 126 15.67 16.71 21.31
N GLU A 127 15.41 16.78 20.00
CA GLU A 127 16.19 17.61 19.07
C GLU A 127 16.12 19.10 19.44
N GLU A 128 14.92 19.63 19.74
CA GLU A 128 14.74 21.04 20.12
C GLU A 128 15.37 21.33 21.51
N ILE A 129 15.38 20.35 22.42
CA ILE A 129 16.14 20.47 23.69
C ILE A 129 17.65 20.51 23.43
N ASN A 130 18.17 19.59 22.61
CA ASN A 130 19.59 19.49 22.23
C ASN A 130 20.08 20.78 21.53
N HIS A 131 19.27 21.33 20.61
CA HIS A 131 19.53 22.61 19.94
C HIS A 131 19.63 23.75 20.96
N GLN A 132 18.57 23.96 21.75
CA GLN A 132 18.52 25.04 22.74
C GLN A 132 19.55 24.89 23.87
N ALA A 133 20.01 23.66 24.17
CA ALA A 133 21.08 23.42 25.14
C ALA A 133 22.44 23.88 24.57
N ARG A 134 22.76 23.51 23.32
CA ARG A 134 23.96 23.96 22.62
C ARG A 134 23.99 25.48 22.43
N GLU A 135 22.86 26.11 22.09
CA GLU A 135 22.75 27.58 22.01
C GLU A 135 23.00 28.29 23.35
N ARG A 136 22.75 27.60 24.47
CA ARG A 136 23.02 28.11 25.84
C ARG A 136 24.43 27.79 26.36
N GLY A 137 25.18 26.91 25.70
CA GLY A 137 26.40 26.32 26.27
C GLY A 137 26.14 25.38 27.46
N ASP A 138 24.96 24.77 27.54
CA ASP A 138 24.64 23.74 28.52
C ASP A 138 24.99 22.36 27.94
N ASP A 139 26.30 22.05 27.93
CA ASP A 139 26.82 20.80 27.37
C ASP A 139 26.21 19.56 28.06
N SER A 140 25.84 19.66 29.34
CA SER A 140 25.25 18.53 30.07
C SER A 140 23.79 18.27 29.67
N GLU A 141 22.96 19.30 29.47
CA GLU A 141 21.62 19.12 28.90
C GLU A 141 21.69 18.64 27.43
N ALA A 142 22.72 19.07 26.68
CA ALA A 142 22.96 18.61 25.31
C ALA A 142 23.37 17.13 25.24
N GLU A 143 24.34 16.69 26.05
CA GLU A 143 24.78 15.28 26.12
C GLU A 143 23.66 14.34 26.57
N GLN A 144 22.85 14.75 27.56
CA GLN A 144 21.69 13.97 28.03
C GLN A 144 20.64 13.80 26.94
N ALA A 145 20.32 14.89 26.21
CA ALA A 145 19.39 14.83 25.08
C ALA A 145 19.94 14.00 23.92
N GLN A 146 21.24 14.14 23.61
CA GLN A 146 21.95 13.37 22.57
C GLN A 146 21.93 11.85 22.86
N SER A 147 22.26 11.44 24.08
CA SER A 147 22.24 10.03 24.48
C SER A 147 20.82 9.43 24.40
N CYS A 148 19.80 10.21 24.76
CA CYS A 148 18.40 9.80 24.60
C CYS A 148 17.96 9.73 23.12
N LEU A 149 18.45 10.60 22.24
CA LEU A 149 18.21 10.53 20.79
C LEU A 149 18.84 9.27 20.18
N GLU A 150 20.04 8.91 20.58
CA GLU A 150 20.75 7.70 20.10
C GLU A 150 20.05 6.41 20.53
N ALA A 151 19.63 6.33 21.80
CA ALA A 151 18.83 5.21 22.30
C ALA A 151 17.47 5.13 21.58
N LEU A 152 16.88 6.27 21.21
CA LEU A 152 15.59 6.35 20.52
C LEU A 152 15.68 5.98 19.04
N ASP A 153 16.76 6.31 18.32
CA ASP A 153 16.97 5.80 16.95
C ASP A 153 17.27 4.29 16.94
N ALA A 154 17.97 3.80 17.98
CA ALA A 154 18.23 2.37 18.13
C ALA A 154 16.95 1.53 18.37
N GLU A 155 15.98 2.01 19.16
CA GLU A 155 14.69 1.31 19.35
C GLU A 155 13.63 1.63 18.26
N HIS A 156 13.59 2.86 17.72
CA HIS A 156 12.47 3.35 16.88
C HIS A 156 12.88 4.07 15.57
N GLY A 157 14.16 4.05 15.15
CA GLY A 157 14.65 4.89 14.06
C GLY A 157 13.93 4.75 12.71
N GLU A 158 13.45 3.56 12.34
CA GLU A 158 12.64 3.41 11.10
C GLU A 158 11.24 4.03 11.20
N GLU A 159 10.60 3.97 12.38
CA GLU A 159 9.33 4.63 12.65
C GLU A 159 9.47 6.16 12.60
N ILE A 160 10.57 6.66 13.17
CA ILE A 160 10.90 8.09 13.22
C ILE A 160 11.22 8.62 11.82
N ARG A 161 12.13 7.97 11.08
CA ARG A 161 12.47 8.35 9.68
C ARG A 161 11.25 8.31 8.78
N SER A 162 10.39 7.29 8.90
CA SER A 162 9.12 7.21 8.19
C SER A 162 8.16 8.34 8.57
N GLY A 163 8.02 8.62 9.87
CA GLY A 163 7.17 9.68 10.40
C GLY A 163 7.59 11.09 9.98
N LEU A 164 8.90 11.38 9.98
CA LEU A 164 9.46 12.65 9.50
C LEU A 164 9.07 12.92 8.04
N SER A 165 9.32 11.95 7.16
CA SER A 165 9.08 12.08 5.71
C SER A 165 7.61 12.40 5.36
N ILE A 166 6.67 11.72 6.03
CA ILE A 166 5.23 11.89 5.75
C ILE A 166 4.58 13.10 6.45
N THR A 167 5.23 13.70 7.46
CA THR A 167 4.64 14.80 8.26
C THR A 167 4.33 16.07 7.45
N PRO A 168 5.19 16.55 6.53
CA PRO A 168 4.88 17.71 5.68
C PRO A 168 3.64 17.51 4.81
N ALA A 169 3.53 16.37 4.10
CA ALA A 169 2.40 16.08 3.23
C ALA A 169 1.08 15.90 4.01
N LEU A 170 1.14 15.20 5.15
CA LEU A 170 0.00 15.07 6.05
C LEU A 170 -0.44 16.42 6.62
N THR A 171 0.50 17.31 6.97
CA THR A 171 0.20 18.66 7.47
C THR A 171 -0.47 19.56 6.43
N GLN A 172 -0.16 19.40 5.14
CA GLN A 172 -0.85 20.12 4.07
C GLN A 172 -2.25 19.57 3.79
N ALA A 173 -2.44 18.24 3.84
CA ALA A 173 -3.67 17.59 3.41
C ALA A 173 -4.71 17.35 4.52
N VAL A 174 -4.29 17.25 5.78
CA VAL A 174 -5.09 16.78 6.92
C VAL A 174 -5.02 17.77 8.07
N LYS A 175 -6.13 18.47 8.33
CA LYS A 175 -6.19 19.53 9.37
C LYS A 175 -6.20 19.02 10.80
N ASN A 176 -6.69 17.80 11.04
CA ASN A 176 -6.78 17.21 12.38
C ASN A 176 -5.46 16.46 12.71
N PRO A 177 -4.69 16.84 13.74
CA PRO A 177 -3.47 16.14 14.14
C PRO A 177 -3.72 14.73 14.68
N ASP A 178 -4.80 14.49 15.42
CA ASP A 178 -5.10 13.16 15.95
C ASP A 178 -5.29 12.15 14.78
N LEU A 179 -5.81 12.67 13.66
CA LEU A 179 -5.90 11.98 12.36
C LEU A 179 -4.54 11.89 11.65
N ARG A 180 -3.69 12.94 11.66
CA ARG A 180 -2.31 12.88 11.13
C ARG A 180 -1.49 11.81 11.84
N ASP A 181 -1.46 11.81 13.17
CA ASP A 181 -0.72 10.86 14.01
C ASP A 181 -1.19 9.41 13.81
N SER A 182 -2.50 9.20 13.76
CA SER A 182 -3.08 7.90 13.43
C SER A 182 -2.70 7.45 12.00
N MET A 183 -2.67 8.37 11.02
CA MET A 183 -2.20 8.07 9.66
C MET A 183 -0.71 7.76 9.61
N ARG A 184 0.13 8.40 10.45
CA ARG A 184 1.56 8.06 10.58
C ARG A 184 1.74 6.63 11.06
N LYS A 185 1.02 6.23 12.13
CA LYS A 185 1.07 4.86 12.66
C LYS A 185 0.58 3.82 11.63
N VAL A 186 -0.48 4.12 10.87
CA VAL A 186 -1.00 3.25 9.79
C VAL A 186 -0.03 3.12 8.60
N TYR A 187 0.67 4.19 8.21
CA TYR A 187 1.70 4.15 7.15
C TYR A 187 2.87 3.25 7.56
N TYR A 188 3.42 3.46 8.75
CA TYR A 188 4.54 2.67 9.25
C TYR A 188 4.19 1.18 9.39
N GLU A 189 3.09 0.85 10.07
CA GLU A 189 2.69 -0.55 10.29
C GLU A 189 2.38 -1.31 8.99
N HIS A 190 1.75 -0.68 7.99
CA HIS A 190 1.19 -1.40 6.83
C HIS A 190 1.89 -1.15 5.49
N LEU A 191 2.88 -0.25 5.41
CA LEU A 191 3.74 -0.08 4.22
C LEU A 191 5.23 -0.27 4.50
N ILE A 192 5.72 0.02 5.71
CA ILE A 192 7.14 -0.16 6.07
C ILE A 192 7.38 -1.49 6.79
N LYS A 193 6.70 -1.70 7.92
CA LYS A 193 6.98 -2.80 8.85
C LYS A 193 6.34 -4.13 8.44
N ASN A 194 5.05 -4.11 8.08
CA ASN A 194 4.31 -5.28 7.58
C ASN A 194 3.56 -4.91 6.29
N PRO A 195 4.25 -4.84 5.12
CA PRO A 195 3.67 -4.34 3.88
C PRO A 195 2.43 -5.15 3.45
N SER A 196 1.25 -4.53 3.61
CA SER A 196 -0.05 -5.15 3.34
C SER A 196 -1.02 -4.10 2.85
N LEU A 197 -1.12 -3.98 1.52
CA LEU A 197 -2.01 -3.03 0.85
C LEU A 197 -3.46 -3.14 1.33
N GLY A 198 -3.98 -4.37 1.50
CA GLY A 198 -5.35 -4.59 1.97
C GLY A 198 -5.60 -3.99 3.35
N ASN A 199 -4.68 -4.23 4.29
CA ASN A 199 -4.78 -3.74 5.66
C ASN A 199 -4.58 -2.23 5.71
N PHE A 200 -3.61 -1.69 4.95
CA PHE A 200 -3.39 -0.25 4.79
C PHE A 200 -4.67 0.47 4.33
N ILE A 201 -5.32 0.00 3.26
CA ILE A 201 -6.54 0.63 2.76
C ILE A 201 -7.68 0.50 3.79
N GLU A 202 -7.87 -0.67 4.38
CA GLU A 202 -8.95 -0.90 5.36
C GLU A 202 -8.77 -0.03 6.60
N ALA A 203 -7.53 0.17 7.06
CA ALA A 203 -7.19 1.10 8.14
C ALA A 203 -7.39 2.57 7.76
N VAL A 204 -6.89 3.04 6.60
CA VAL A 204 -7.10 4.44 6.15
C VAL A 204 -8.59 4.71 5.86
N LEU A 205 -9.37 3.73 5.36
CA LEU A 205 -10.82 3.83 5.20
C LEU A 205 -11.57 3.92 6.55
N HIS A 206 -11.14 3.16 7.56
CA HIS A 206 -11.71 3.22 8.90
C HIS A 206 -11.40 4.56 9.56
N LEU A 207 -10.17 5.06 9.37
CA LEU A 207 -9.65 6.23 10.05
C LEU A 207 -10.10 7.57 9.42
N CYS A 208 -10.16 7.67 8.08
CA CYS A 208 -10.54 8.89 7.39
C CYS A 208 -12.05 9.01 7.07
N GLY A 209 -12.81 7.92 7.17
CA GLY A 209 -14.20 7.87 6.68
C GLY A 209 -14.33 8.11 5.16
N GLU A 210 -15.56 8.18 4.65
CA GLU A 210 -15.81 8.32 3.20
C GLU A 210 -15.29 9.68 2.65
N GLU A 211 -15.46 10.78 3.39
CA GLU A 211 -15.18 12.13 2.89
C GLU A 211 -13.69 12.49 2.79
N HIS A 212 -12.83 11.91 3.62
CA HIS A 212 -11.41 12.29 3.69
C HIS A 212 -10.47 11.22 3.13
N PHE A 213 -10.94 10.00 2.89
CA PHE A 213 -10.13 8.89 2.35
C PHE A 213 -9.32 9.29 1.09
N LEU A 214 -9.96 9.92 0.10
CA LEU A 214 -9.28 10.36 -1.13
C LEU A 214 -8.21 11.44 -0.89
N LYS A 215 -8.37 12.29 0.13
CA LYS A 215 -7.38 13.33 0.48
C LYS A 215 -6.20 12.71 1.22
N GLY A 216 -6.48 11.85 2.21
CA GLY A 216 -5.46 11.13 2.96
C GLY A 216 -4.63 10.18 2.09
N LEU A 217 -5.27 9.42 1.20
CA LEU A 217 -4.58 8.51 0.28
C LEU A 217 -3.62 9.27 -0.67
N ARG A 218 -4.01 10.45 -1.16
CA ARG A 218 -3.14 11.28 -2.01
C ARG A 218 -1.96 11.89 -1.24
N ALA A 219 -2.18 12.30 0.02
CA ALA A 219 -1.10 12.78 0.88
C ALA A 219 -0.03 11.70 1.10
N LEU A 220 -0.47 10.46 1.35
CA LEU A 220 0.42 9.31 1.51
C LEU A 220 1.08 8.87 0.19
N GLN A 221 0.40 9.00 -0.97
CA GLN A 221 1.03 8.82 -2.29
C GLN A 221 2.12 9.86 -2.55
N GLN A 222 1.88 11.14 -2.21
CA GLN A 222 2.86 12.21 -2.40
C GLN A 222 4.08 11.99 -1.51
N ALA A 223 3.88 11.76 -0.22
CA ALA A 223 4.99 11.50 0.70
C ALA A 223 5.80 10.26 0.32
N LEU A 224 5.14 9.20 -0.17
CA LEU A 224 5.82 7.98 -0.61
C LEU A 224 6.58 8.18 -1.94
N ALA A 225 6.14 9.12 -2.79
CA ALA A 225 6.92 9.56 -3.95
C ALA A 225 8.13 10.41 -3.55
N ASP A 226 7.99 11.27 -2.53
CA ASP A 226 9.10 12.04 -1.95
C ASP A 226 10.12 11.09 -1.26
N ASP A 227 9.68 10.05 -0.53
CA ASP A 227 10.52 8.95 -0.01
C ASP A 227 11.34 8.28 -1.12
N ILE A 228 10.70 7.95 -2.25
CA ILE A 228 11.35 7.33 -3.42
C ILE A 228 12.38 8.28 -4.04
N ALA A 229 12.07 9.57 -4.18
CA ALA A 229 12.98 10.57 -4.75
C ALA A 229 14.22 10.81 -3.88
N ASN A 230 14.07 10.71 -2.55
CA ASN A 230 15.17 10.78 -1.59
C ASN A 230 16.02 9.50 -1.61
N LEU A 231 15.38 8.32 -1.60
CA LEU A 231 16.08 7.03 -1.57
C LEU A 231 16.72 6.62 -2.90
N ALA A 232 16.24 7.14 -4.04
CA ALA A 232 16.87 6.92 -5.35
C ALA A 232 18.28 7.53 -5.47
N GLN A 233 18.67 8.40 -4.53
CA GLN A 233 20.02 8.98 -4.43
C GLN A 233 20.99 8.09 -3.62
N LEU A 234 20.52 6.95 -3.08
CA LEU A 234 21.26 6.06 -2.20
C LEU A 234 21.22 4.60 -2.72
N PRO A 235 22.29 3.81 -2.51
CA PRO A 235 22.34 2.41 -2.96
C PRO A 235 21.54 1.48 -2.03
N GLN A 236 20.20 1.57 -2.06
CA GLN A 236 19.27 0.73 -1.29
C GLN A 236 18.17 0.11 -2.16
N GLU A 237 18.56 -0.65 -3.19
CA GLU A 237 17.64 -1.23 -4.19
C GLU A 237 16.43 -1.98 -3.62
N GLY A 238 16.62 -2.75 -2.54
CA GLY A 238 15.53 -3.51 -1.91
C GLY A 238 14.46 -2.62 -1.27
N LYS A 239 14.87 -1.54 -0.59
CA LYS A 239 13.95 -0.58 0.03
C LYS A 239 13.23 0.24 -1.03
N LEU A 240 13.96 0.68 -2.06
CA LEU A 240 13.42 1.38 -3.23
C LEU A 240 12.34 0.54 -3.94
N ARG A 241 12.57 -0.76 -4.15
CA ARG A 241 11.60 -1.66 -4.77
C ARG A 241 10.31 -1.80 -3.95
N SER A 242 10.41 -2.02 -2.63
CA SER A 242 9.25 -2.12 -1.74
C SER A 242 8.39 -0.86 -1.75
N LEU A 243 9.02 0.32 -1.80
CA LEU A 243 8.32 1.60 -1.94
C LEU A 243 7.70 1.75 -3.33
N MET A 244 8.40 1.43 -4.42
CA MET A 244 7.81 1.48 -5.77
C MET A 244 6.59 0.56 -5.91
N GLU A 245 6.63 -0.63 -5.32
CA GLU A 245 5.48 -1.54 -5.23
C GLU A 245 4.33 -0.92 -4.43
N SER A 246 4.63 -0.26 -3.31
CA SER A 246 3.66 0.47 -2.49
C SER A 246 3.05 1.68 -3.21
N LEU A 247 3.81 2.40 -4.04
CA LEU A 247 3.31 3.51 -4.87
C LEU A 247 2.37 3.00 -5.97
N GLY A 248 2.77 1.92 -6.66
CA GLY A 248 1.93 1.27 -7.67
C GLY A 248 0.63 0.74 -7.08
N CYS A 249 0.72 0.13 -5.88
CA CYS A 249 -0.41 -0.35 -5.12
C CYS A 249 -1.37 0.77 -4.69
N THR A 250 -0.88 1.82 -4.02
CA THR A 250 -1.72 2.98 -3.64
C THR A 250 -2.30 3.73 -4.85
N SER A 251 -1.61 3.74 -5.99
CA SER A 251 -2.13 4.29 -7.25
C SER A 251 -3.31 3.47 -7.80
N GLN A 252 -3.22 2.13 -7.77
CA GLN A 252 -4.33 1.24 -8.15
C GLN A 252 -5.58 1.49 -7.27
N VAL A 253 -5.38 1.73 -5.97
CA VAL A 253 -6.46 2.06 -5.01
C VAL A 253 -7.16 3.36 -5.38
N ASN A 254 -6.44 4.45 -5.67
CA ASN A 254 -7.04 5.72 -6.09
C ASN A 254 -7.80 5.56 -7.42
N ASN A 255 -7.28 4.79 -8.36
CA ASN A 255 -7.93 4.54 -9.65
C ASN A 255 -9.22 3.71 -9.49
N LEU A 256 -9.19 2.68 -8.63
CA LEU A 256 -10.39 1.92 -8.23
C LEU A 256 -11.43 2.85 -7.59
N MET A 257 -11.04 3.66 -6.60
CA MET A 257 -11.92 4.61 -5.91
C MET A 257 -12.60 5.55 -6.91
N HIS A 258 -11.82 6.10 -7.86
CA HIS A 258 -12.35 6.99 -8.89
C HIS A 258 -13.35 6.28 -9.81
N GLY A 259 -13.06 5.04 -10.23
CA GLY A 259 -13.98 4.22 -11.02
C GLY A 259 -15.26 3.85 -10.28
N CYS A 260 -15.19 3.56 -8.98
CA CYS A 260 -16.36 3.38 -8.12
C CYS A 260 -17.21 4.65 -8.06
N SER A 261 -16.58 5.81 -7.89
CA SER A 261 -17.26 7.12 -7.80
C SER A 261 -17.94 7.49 -9.13
N GLU A 262 -17.27 7.26 -10.26
CA GLU A 262 -17.85 7.47 -11.59
C GLU A 262 -19.06 6.55 -11.83
N LEU A 263 -18.99 5.28 -11.40
CA LEU A 263 -20.10 4.34 -11.52
C LEU A 263 -21.28 4.75 -10.62
N VAL A 264 -21.04 4.99 -9.33
CA VAL A 264 -22.07 5.39 -8.36
C VAL A 264 -22.73 6.72 -8.76
N GLY A 265 -21.96 7.74 -9.15
CA GLY A 265 -22.50 9.02 -9.62
C GLY A 265 -23.36 8.89 -10.88
N ARG A 266 -22.93 8.09 -11.87
CA ARG A 266 -23.73 7.81 -13.09
C ARG A 266 -25.00 7.00 -12.80
N MET A 267 -25.00 6.16 -11.77
CA MET A 267 -26.18 5.39 -11.38
C MET A 267 -27.15 6.24 -10.55
N ALA A 268 -26.67 7.02 -9.58
CA ALA A 268 -27.48 7.96 -8.81
C ALA A 268 -28.20 8.98 -9.71
N ALA A 269 -27.53 9.48 -10.75
CA ALA A 269 -28.13 10.35 -11.76
C ALA A 269 -29.26 9.69 -12.60
N LYS A 270 -29.42 8.36 -12.53
CA LYS A 270 -30.54 7.61 -13.16
C LYS A 270 -31.51 7.01 -12.13
N ASN A 271 -31.08 6.85 -10.89
CA ASN A 271 -31.82 6.27 -9.77
C ASN A 271 -31.47 7.03 -8.48
N PRO A 272 -32.16 8.14 -8.17
CA PRO A 272 -31.90 8.88 -6.93
C PRO A 272 -32.22 8.10 -5.65
N ALA A 273 -32.96 6.99 -5.74
CA ALA A 273 -33.28 6.09 -4.62
C ALA A 273 -32.25 4.95 -4.44
N MET A 274 -31.07 5.05 -5.09
CA MET A 274 -30.00 4.06 -4.98
C MET A 274 -29.36 4.06 -3.58
N THR A 275 -29.12 2.88 -3.02
CA THR A 275 -28.57 2.72 -1.64
C THR A 275 -27.07 2.38 -1.61
N LEU A 276 -26.43 2.19 -2.76
CA LEU A 276 -25.02 1.80 -2.88
C LEU A 276 -24.07 3.01 -2.71
N SER A 277 -23.37 3.12 -1.59
CA SER A 277 -22.27 4.10 -1.44
C SER A 277 -21.06 3.72 -2.29
N THR A 278 -20.27 4.73 -2.68
CA THR A 278 -19.00 4.57 -3.40
C THR A 278 -18.01 3.67 -2.63
N ILE A 279 -17.98 3.82 -1.30
CA ILE A 279 -17.06 3.07 -0.43
C ILE A 279 -17.61 1.68 -0.13
N MET A 280 -18.94 1.48 -0.08
CA MET A 280 -19.53 0.15 -0.07
C MET A 280 -19.11 -0.64 -1.32
N LEU A 281 -19.24 -0.06 -2.51
CA LEU A 281 -18.80 -0.67 -3.76
C LEU A 281 -17.29 -0.97 -3.74
N MET A 282 -16.46 -0.04 -3.27
CA MET A 282 -15.01 -0.23 -3.18
C MET A 282 -14.64 -1.36 -2.21
N ARG A 283 -15.24 -1.42 -1.02
CA ARG A 283 -15.03 -2.51 -0.04
C ARG A 283 -15.46 -3.86 -0.61
N GLN A 284 -16.57 -3.92 -1.36
CA GLN A 284 -17.00 -5.14 -2.05
C GLN A 284 -15.99 -5.57 -3.12
N LEU A 285 -15.48 -4.65 -3.95
CA LEU A 285 -14.45 -4.95 -4.96
C LEU A 285 -13.09 -5.35 -4.35
N MET A 286 -12.71 -4.79 -3.20
CA MET A 286 -11.53 -5.24 -2.46
C MET A 286 -11.72 -6.62 -1.83
N GLN A 287 -12.91 -6.93 -1.30
CA GLN A 287 -13.24 -8.29 -0.89
C GLN A 287 -13.21 -9.25 -2.08
N LEU A 288 -13.68 -8.82 -3.26
CA LEU A 288 -13.68 -9.59 -4.49
C LEU A 288 -12.26 -9.97 -4.93
N ALA A 289 -11.28 -9.07 -4.75
CA ALA A 289 -9.87 -9.38 -4.96
C ALA A 289 -9.34 -10.52 -4.07
N LYS A 290 -9.95 -10.73 -2.89
CA LYS A 290 -9.61 -11.79 -1.92
C LYS A 290 -10.46 -13.07 -2.09
N LYS A 291 -11.69 -12.96 -2.60
CA LYS A 291 -12.66 -14.07 -2.82
C LYS A 291 -13.49 -13.82 -4.08
N SER A 292 -13.55 -14.76 -5.01
CA SER A 292 -14.34 -14.59 -6.25
C SER A 292 -15.81 -14.27 -5.98
N MET A 293 -16.38 -13.30 -6.71
CA MET A 293 -17.78 -12.92 -6.54
C MET A 293 -18.70 -14.06 -6.98
N ASN A 294 -19.64 -14.44 -6.10
CA ASN A 294 -20.70 -15.38 -6.43
C ASN A 294 -21.90 -14.65 -7.07
N VAL A 295 -22.86 -15.44 -7.58
CA VAL A 295 -24.08 -14.95 -8.25
C VAL A 295 -24.95 -14.11 -7.32
N VAL A 296 -25.04 -14.46 -6.03
CA VAL A 296 -25.90 -13.75 -5.05
C VAL A 296 -25.34 -12.37 -4.71
N ASP A 297 -24.02 -12.23 -4.52
CA ASP A 297 -23.36 -10.95 -4.30
C ASP A 297 -23.52 -10.04 -5.53
N ALA A 298 -23.39 -10.59 -6.75
CA ALA A 298 -23.61 -9.85 -7.99
C ALA A 298 -25.08 -9.40 -8.17
N GLN A 299 -26.05 -10.26 -7.87
CA GLN A 299 -27.48 -9.92 -7.85
C GLN A 299 -27.75 -8.79 -6.84
N LYS A 300 -27.27 -8.93 -5.60
CA LYS A 300 -27.46 -7.96 -4.51
C LYS A 300 -26.86 -6.59 -4.83
N LEU A 301 -25.64 -6.55 -5.38
CA LEU A 301 -25.03 -5.32 -5.87
C LEU A 301 -25.84 -4.71 -7.02
N SER A 302 -26.39 -5.52 -7.93
CA SER A 302 -27.25 -5.01 -9.01
C SER A 302 -28.57 -4.42 -8.47
N GLU A 303 -29.17 -5.02 -7.44
CA GLU A 303 -30.38 -4.52 -6.78
C GLU A 303 -30.13 -3.18 -6.09
N GLN A 304 -29.05 -3.10 -5.30
CA GLN A 304 -28.64 -1.87 -4.59
C GLN A 304 -28.32 -0.70 -5.53
N ALA A 305 -27.90 -0.99 -6.77
CA ALA A 305 -27.60 0.00 -7.81
C ALA A 305 -28.81 0.37 -8.70
N GLY A 306 -29.53 -0.63 -9.20
CA GLY A 306 -30.58 -0.47 -10.21
C GLY A 306 -32.00 -0.33 -9.67
N GLY A 307 -32.23 -0.64 -8.39
CA GLY A 307 -33.59 -0.79 -7.85
C GLY A 307 -34.42 -1.77 -8.70
N PRO A 308 -35.74 -1.58 -8.86
CA PRO A 308 -36.57 -2.50 -9.65
C PRO A 308 -36.30 -2.49 -11.16
N SER A 309 -35.45 -1.60 -11.69
CA SER A 309 -35.27 -1.44 -13.15
C SER A 309 -34.22 -2.39 -13.74
N PRO A 310 -34.59 -3.36 -14.60
CA PRO A 310 -33.63 -4.31 -15.17
C PRO A 310 -32.59 -3.62 -16.07
N SER A 311 -32.97 -2.58 -16.81
CA SER A 311 -32.04 -1.77 -17.63
C SER A 311 -30.96 -1.07 -16.81
N LEU A 312 -31.28 -0.66 -15.58
CA LEU A 312 -30.30 -0.07 -14.67
C LEU A 312 -29.39 -1.13 -14.05
N LYS A 313 -29.93 -2.30 -13.66
CA LYS A 313 -29.12 -3.46 -13.25
C LYS A 313 -28.11 -3.86 -14.33
N LEU A 314 -28.56 -4.00 -15.58
CA LEU A 314 -27.72 -4.30 -16.74
C LEU A 314 -26.68 -3.21 -17.02
N THR A 315 -27.07 -1.92 -16.95
CA THR A 315 -26.12 -0.79 -17.08
C THR A 315 -25.00 -0.85 -16.03
N PHE A 316 -25.37 -1.16 -14.78
CA PHE A 316 -24.42 -1.28 -13.67
C PHE A 316 -23.49 -2.49 -13.85
N LEU A 317 -24.04 -3.69 -14.09
CA LEU A 317 -23.26 -4.92 -14.22
C LEU A 317 -22.24 -4.86 -15.36
N ASN A 318 -22.61 -4.28 -16.52
CA ASN A 318 -21.69 -4.08 -17.65
C ASN A 318 -20.52 -3.12 -17.33
N ARG A 319 -20.69 -2.20 -16.37
CA ARG A 319 -19.59 -1.35 -15.87
C ARG A 319 -18.82 -2.03 -14.73
N LEU A 320 -19.49 -2.80 -13.88
CA LEU A 320 -18.88 -3.60 -12.81
C LEU A 320 -17.84 -4.58 -13.36
N GLN A 321 -18.12 -5.26 -14.48
CA GLN A 321 -17.15 -6.15 -15.16
C GLN A 321 -15.80 -5.46 -15.43
N LYS A 322 -15.81 -4.18 -15.83
CA LYS A 322 -14.59 -3.40 -16.12
C LYS A 322 -13.82 -3.04 -14.85
N LEU A 323 -14.51 -2.77 -13.75
CA LEU A 323 -13.88 -2.52 -12.45
C LEU A 323 -13.27 -3.82 -11.88
N VAL A 324 -13.98 -4.95 -12.00
CA VAL A 324 -13.49 -6.27 -11.57
C VAL A 324 -12.19 -6.66 -12.30
N ALA A 325 -12.13 -6.44 -13.61
CA ALA A 325 -10.93 -6.70 -14.43
C ALA A 325 -9.71 -5.83 -14.05
N ASN A 326 -9.94 -4.63 -13.50
CA ASN A 326 -8.86 -3.74 -13.06
C ASN A 326 -8.36 -4.03 -11.63
N VAL A 327 -8.96 -4.98 -10.92
CA VAL A 327 -8.73 -5.24 -9.48
C VAL A 327 -8.25 -6.65 -9.20
N CYS A 328 -8.73 -7.66 -9.93
CA CYS A 328 -8.28 -9.04 -9.75
C CYS A 328 -6.91 -9.24 -10.41
N ARG A 329 -5.89 -9.61 -9.63
CA ARG A 329 -4.59 -10.08 -10.15
C ARG A 329 -4.53 -11.59 -10.37
N ASP A 330 -5.41 -12.36 -9.72
CA ASP A 330 -5.54 -13.81 -9.92
C ASP A 330 -6.57 -14.10 -11.03
N GLU A 331 -6.13 -14.79 -12.08
CA GLU A 331 -6.94 -15.12 -13.26
C GLU A 331 -8.12 -16.06 -12.94
N LYS A 332 -7.98 -16.97 -11.97
CA LYS A 332 -9.07 -17.88 -11.57
C LYS A 332 -10.15 -17.11 -10.81
N ILE A 333 -9.76 -16.19 -9.93
CA ILE A 333 -10.68 -15.29 -9.22
C ILE A 333 -11.38 -14.36 -10.22
N LEU A 334 -10.63 -13.82 -11.19
CA LEU A 334 -11.16 -12.96 -12.25
C LEU A 334 -12.19 -13.69 -13.12
N GLN A 335 -11.83 -14.83 -13.72
CA GLN A 335 -12.71 -15.61 -14.60
C GLN A 335 -13.96 -16.10 -13.87
N THR A 336 -13.83 -16.56 -12.62
CA THR A 336 -14.98 -16.97 -11.79
C THR A 336 -15.92 -15.79 -11.54
N SER A 337 -15.38 -14.63 -11.18
CA SER A 337 -16.18 -13.43 -10.91
C SER A 337 -16.87 -12.90 -12.17
N LEU A 338 -16.17 -12.83 -13.30
CA LEU A 338 -16.74 -12.41 -14.58
C LEU A 338 -17.79 -13.40 -15.11
N ARG A 339 -17.58 -14.71 -14.95
CA ARG A 339 -18.58 -15.74 -15.28
C ARG A 339 -19.86 -15.54 -14.47
N ASN A 340 -19.73 -15.34 -13.16
CA ASN A 340 -20.89 -15.16 -12.28
C ASN A 340 -21.63 -13.85 -12.54
N VAL A 341 -20.93 -12.77 -12.90
CA VAL A 341 -21.58 -11.52 -13.38
C VAL A 341 -22.30 -11.73 -14.72
N LYS A 342 -21.72 -12.51 -15.65
CA LYS A 342 -22.37 -12.83 -16.92
C LYS A 342 -23.68 -13.60 -16.72
N LEU A 343 -23.69 -14.63 -15.87
CA LEU A 343 -24.93 -15.36 -15.52
C LEU A 343 -26.06 -14.40 -15.07
N VAL A 344 -25.77 -13.49 -14.13
CA VAL A 344 -26.77 -12.49 -13.68
C VAL A 344 -27.17 -11.52 -14.79
N THR A 345 -26.25 -11.20 -15.70
CA THR A 345 -26.54 -10.36 -16.88
C THR A 345 -27.48 -11.09 -17.85
N ASP A 346 -27.21 -12.36 -18.13
CA ASP A 346 -27.95 -13.21 -19.05
C ASP A 346 -29.38 -13.50 -18.52
N ASP A 347 -29.54 -13.68 -17.21
CA ASP A 347 -30.85 -13.79 -16.52
C ASP A 347 -31.70 -12.50 -16.65
N LEU A 348 -31.06 -11.33 -16.64
CA LEU A 348 -31.74 -10.02 -16.66
C LEU A 348 -32.13 -9.56 -18.08
N VAL A 349 -31.41 -9.94 -19.13
CA VAL A 349 -31.72 -9.60 -20.53
C VAL A 349 -33.15 -10.00 -20.96
N PRO A 350 -33.68 -11.21 -20.70
CA PRO A 350 -35.04 -11.57 -21.07
C PRO A 350 -36.10 -10.83 -20.22
N ILE A 351 -35.75 -10.37 -19.02
CA ILE A 351 -36.62 -9.55 -18.17
C ILE A 351 -36.70 -8.12 -18.72
N GLU A 352 -35.57 -7.51 -19.08
CA GLU A 352 -35.54 -6.22 -19.77
C GLU A 352 -36.35 -6.25 -21.07
N ARG A 353 -36.15 -7.26 -21.92
CA ARG A 353 -36.87 -7.39 -23.20
C ARG A 353 -38.40 -7.53 -23.06
N LYS A 354 -38.89 -8.01 -21.91
CA LYS A 354 -40.33 -8.06 -21.57
C LYS A 354 -40.83 -6.76 -20.93
N ALA A 355 -39.95 -5.96 -20.35
CA ALA A 355 -40.27 -4.71 -19.67
C ALA A 355 -40.24 -3.47 -20.58
N LEU A 356 -39.57 -3.52 -21.73
CA LEU A 356 -39.70 -2.49 -22.76
C LEU A 356 -41.05 -2.64 -23.50
N PRO A 357 -41.93 -1.63 -23.50
CA PRO A 357 -43.11 -1.63 -24.35
C PRO A 357 -42.71 -1.58 -25.83
N ASP A 358 -43.51 -2.20 -26.70
CA ASP A 358 -43.17 -2.39 -28.11
C ASP A 358 -42.99 -1.05 -28.84
N ARG A 359 -41.78 -0.81 -29.33
CA ARG A 359 -41.45 0.37 -30.15
C ARG A 359 -41.97 0.29 -31.59
N ARG A 360 -42.56 -0.85 -32.01
CA ARG A 360 -43.13 -1.02 -33.36
C ARG A 360 -44.56 -0.50 -33.48
N SER A 361 -45.21 -0.12 -32.37
CA SER A 361 -46.58 0.43 -32.38
C SER A 361 -46.65 1.95 -32.66
N ARG A 362 -45.60 2.55 -33.24
CA ARG A 362 -45.55 3.96 -33.66
C ARG A 362 -44.82 4.11 -35.00
N SER A 363 -45.56 3.90 -36.08
CA SER A 363 -45.22 4.26 -37.46
C SER A 363 -46.49 4.72 -38.17
#